data_AF-A0A7W8E276-F1
#
_entry.id   AF-A0A7W8E276-F1
#
_cell.length_a   1.000
_cell.length_b   1.000
_cell.length_c   1.000
_cell.angle_alpha   90.00
_cell.angle_beta   90.00
_cell.angle_gamma   90.00
#
_symmetry.space_group_name_H-M   'P 1'
#
loop_
_entity.id
_entity.type
_entity.pdbx_description
1 polymer ?
#
loop_
_entity_poly.entity_id
_entity_poly.type
_entity_poly.pdbx_seq_one_letter_code
_entity_poly.pdbx_strand_id
1 'polypeptide(L)'
;MNVRLLITQTHEGYKVCVLAPESPSRSWFKVYESKAHCLTELAYVEIASPGEIAEALNTDLDGNIAMLVLHSDVEPSVLRAAGFTEQILEYVN
;
A
#
# COMPACT_ATOMS: atom_id res chain seq x y z
N MET A 1 -14.77 -6.96 1.30
CA MET A 1 -13.62 -7.66 1.90
C MET A 1 -12.63 -6.57 2.25
N ASN A 2 -12.32 -6.35 3.53
CA ASN A 2 -11.58 -5.15 3.93
C ASN A 2 -10.10 -5.40 3.70
N VAL A 3 -9.49 -4.62 2.81
CA VAL A 3 -8.08 -4.73 2.50
C VAL A 3 -7.33 -3.72 3.35
N ARG A 4 -6.20 -4.13 3.92
CA ARG A 4 -5.29 -3.19 4.59
C ARG A 4 -4.10 -2.95 3.67
N LEU A 5 -3.78 -1.71 3.39
CA LEU A 5 -2.53 -1.37 2.72
C LEU A 5 -1.47 -1.06 3.77
N LEU A 6 -0.27 -1.53 3.51
CA LEU A 6 0.93 -1.26 4.28
C LEU A 6 1.84 -0.38 3.44
N ILE A 7 2.07 0.85 3.88
CA ILE A 7 3.05 1.75 3.28
C ILE A 7 4.30 1.72 4.15
N THR A 8 5.43 1.35 3.56
CA THR A 8 6.72 1.28 4.26
C THR A 8 7.72 2.24 3.63
N GLN A 9 8.45 2.97 4.47
CA GLN A 9 9.61 3.73 4.03
C GLN A 9 10.86 2.85 4.11
N THR A 10 11.52 2.65 2.98
CA THR A 10 12.80 1.95 2.86
C THR A 10 13.90 2.92 2.41
N HIS A 11 15.14 2.43 2.30
CA HIS A 11 16.26 3.19 1.75
C HIS A 11 16.08 3.54 0.26
N GLU A 12 15.21 2.83 -0.47
CA GLU A 12 14.93 3.08 -1.89
C GLU A 12 13.77 4.06 -2.09
N GLY A 13 12.98 4.32 -1.04
CA GLY A 13 11.77 5.15 -1.10
C GLY A 13 10.59 4.49 -0.39
N TYR A 14 9.38 4.87 -0.78
CA TYR A 14 8.13 4.35 -0.22
C TYR A 14 7.60 3.19 -1.05
N LYS A 15 7.20 2.10 -0.39
CA LYS A 15 6.63 0.91 -1.01
C LYS A 15 5.24 0.63 -0.46
N VAL A 16 4.37 0.06 -1.28
CA VAL A 16 2.99 -0.29 -0.87
C VAL A 16 2.77 -1.79 -1.00
N CYS A 17 2.32 -2.40 0.08
CA CYS A 17 1.92 -3.80 0.12
C CYS A 17 0.46 -3.91 0.53
N VAL A 18 -0.23 -4.94 0.07
CA VAL A 18 -1.57 -5.31 0.52
C VAL A 18 -1.44 -6.39 1.58
N LEU A 19 -1.88 -6.06 2.78
CA LEU A 19 -2.19 -7.00 3.84
C LEU A 19 -3.60 -7.56 3.55
N ALA A 20 -3.66 -8.60 2.72
CA ALA A 20 -4.88 -9.38 2.57
C ALA A 20 -5.03 -10.31 3.79
N PRO A 21 -6.25 -10.45 4.36
CA PRO A 21 -6.48 -11.40 5.46
C PRO A 21 -6.36 -12.87 5.02
N GLU A 22 -6.41 -13.13 3.72
CA GLU A 22 -6.28 -14.46 3.12
C GLU A 22 -5.20 -14.43 2.04
N SER A 23 -4.33 -15.45 2.02
CA SER A 23 -3.28 -15.60 1.00
C SER A 23 -3.86 -15.62 -0.42
N PRO A 24 -3.18 -15.01 -1.42
CA PRO A 24 -1.82 -14.47 -1.36
C PRO A 24 -1.75 -12.97 -1.02
N SER A 25 -0.69 -12.59 -0.30
CA SER A 25 -0.27 -11.19 -0.15
C SER A 25 -0.05 -10.57 -1.54
N ARG A 26 -0.54 -9.36 -1.78
CA ARG A 26 -0.26 -8.64 -3.05
C ARG A 26 0.70 -7.50 -2.76
N SER A 27 1.65 -7.25 -3.64
CA SER A 27 2.59 -6.14 -3.48
C SER A 27 2.56 -5.26 -4.73
N TRP A 28 2.66 -3.95 -4.53
CA TRP A 28 2.86 -3.02 -5.63
C TRP A 28 4.36 -2.85 -5.84
N PHE A 29 4.86 -3.21 -7.02
CA PHE A 29 6.30 -3.18 -7.30
C PHE A 29 6.87 -1.76 -7.48
N LYS A 30 6.01 -0.74 -7.48
CA LYS A 30 6.43 0.65 -7.64
C LYS A 30 7.04 1.20 -6.36
N VAL A 31 8.15 1.91 -6.51
CA VAL A 31 8.83 2.64 -5.43
C VAL A 31 8.61 4.13 -5.64
N TYR A 32 8.17 4.82 -4.61
CA TYR A 32 7.86 6.25 -4.64
C TYR A 32 8.93 7.06 -3.93
N GLU A 33 9.28 8.22 -4.50
CA GLU A 33 10.27 9.13 -3.91
C GLU A 33 9.79 9.81 -2.61
N SER A 34 8.48 9.90 -2.41
CA SER A 34 7.89 10.56 -1.25
C SER A 34 6.55 9.94 -0.82
N LYS A 35 6.23 10.11 0.48
CA LYS A 35 4.92 9.73 1.06
C LYS A 35 3.77 10.38 0.29
N ALA A 36 3.89 11.67 -0.03
CA ALA A 36 2.84 12.41 -0.72
C ALA A 36 2.58 11.89 -2.14
N HIS A 37 3.63 11.55 -2.89
CA HIS A 37 3.48 10.96 -4.22
C HIS A 37 2.78 9.60 -4.15
N CYS A 38 3.20 8.74 -3.22
CA CYS A 38 2.55 7.43 -2.97
C CYS A 38 1.06 7.57 -2.67
N LEU A 39 0.71 8.47 -1.74
CA LEU A 39 -0.67 8.69 -1.30
C LEU A 39 -1.54 9.31 -2.41
N THR A 40 -0.97 10.20 -3.22
CA THR A 40 -1.66 10.82 -4.37
C THR A 40 -2.01 9.77 -5.42
N GLU A 41 -1.10 8.84 -5.71
CA GLU A 41 -1.38 7.79 -6.67
C GLU A 41 -2.44 6.81 -6.16
N LEU A 42 -2.40 6.44 -4.87
CA LEU A 42 -3.42 5.60 -4.25
C LEU A 42 -4.83 6.22 -4.32
N ALA A 43 -4.94 7.54 -4.21
CA ALA A 43 -6.20 8.24 -4.46
C ALA A 43 -6.59 8.23 -5.95
N TYR A 44 -5.63 8.45 -6.85
CA TYR A 44 -5.88 8.46 -8.28
C TYR A 44 -6.39 7.11 -8.81
N VAL A 45 -5.87 5.99 -8.27
CA VAL A 45 -6.34 4.64 -8.61
C VAL A 45 -7.53 4.18 -7.75
N GLU A 46 -8.16 5.11 -7.02
CA GLU A 46 -9.36 4.88 -6.21
C GLU A 46 -9.20 3.80 -5.13
N ILE A 47 -7.97 3.57 -4.65
CA ILE A 47 -7.71 2.60 -3.58
C ILE A 47 -7.86 3.23 -2.20
N ALA A 48 -7.48 4.49 -2.04
CA ALA A 48 -7.63 5.22 -0.78
C ALA A 48 -8.52 6.44 -0.97
N SER A 49 -9.42 6.65 -0.02
CA SER A 49 -10.32 7.80 -0.01
C SER A 49 -9.55 9.09 0.32
N PRO A 50 -10.04 10.26 -0.13
CA PRO A 50 -9.41 11.55 0.21
C PRO A 50 -9.25 11.78 1.72
N GLY A 51 -10.18 11.26 2.54
CA GLY A 51 -10.10 11.35 4.01
C GLY A 51 -8.93 10.56 4.59
N GLU A 52 -8.77 9.30 4.16
CA GLU A 52 -7.65 8.45 4.55
C GLU A 52 -6.31 9.02 4.13
N ILE A 53 -6.24 9.65 2.95
CA ILE A 53 -5.03 10.34 2.47
C ILE A 53 -4.70 11.54 3.37
N ALA A 54 -5.69 12.35 3.73
CA ALA A 54 -5.48 13.52 4.58
C ALA A 54 -4.95 13.10 5.96
N GLU A 55 -5.47 12.03 6.54
CA GLU A 55 -4.99 11.48 7.81
C GLU A 55 -3.54 10.96 7.67
N ALA A 56 -3.27 10.15 6.63
CA ALA A 56 -1.95 9.59 6.35
C ALA A 56 -0.85 10.63 6.10
N LEU A 57 -1.19 11.76 5.48
CA LEU A 57 -0.26 12.86 5.26
C LEU A 57 0.17 13.50 6.57
N ASN A 58 -0.72 13.58 7.56
CA ASN A 58 -0.45 14.15 8.88
C ASN A 58 0.25 13.16 9.83
N THR A 59 0.24 11.85 9.53
CA THR A 59 0.96 10.85 10.32
C THR A 59 2.45 10.94 10.06
N ASP A 60 3.22 11.37 11.06
CA ASP A 60 4.68 11.33 10.99
C ASP A 60 5.18 9.89 11.03
N LEU A 61 6.10 9.61 10.12
CA LEU A 61 6.73 8.33 9.91
C LEU A 61 8.16 8.46 10.45
N ASP A 62 8.39 8.05 11.70
CA ASP A 62 9.70 8.17 12.35
C ASP A 62 10.79 7.41 11.57
N GLY A 63 11.91 8.09 11.31
CA GLY A 63 12.91 7.79 10.27
C GLY A 63 13.70 6.47 10.35
N ASN A 64 13.24 5.47 11.10
CA ASN A 64 13.81 4.12 11.12
C ASN A 64 12.73 3.11 10.71
N ILE A 65 12.52 2.93 9.39
CA ILE A 65 11.49 2.05 8.81
C ILE A 65 10.11 2.35 9.39
N ALA A 66 9.54 3.44 8.90
CA ALA A 66 8.22 3.84 9.31
C ALA A 66 7.14 3.05 8.57
N MET A 67 6.07 2.74 9.29
CA MET A 67 4.96 1.91 8.82
C MET A 67 3.65 2.65 8.96
N LEU A 68 2.89 2.77 7.87
CA LEU A 68 1.52 3.25 7.88
C LEU A 68 0.60 2.14 7.39
N VAL A 69 -0.48 1.88 8.13
CA VAL A 69 -1.54 0.97 7.70
C VAL A 69 -2.77 1.78 7.31
N LEU A 70 -3.14 1.74 6.03
CA LEU A 70 -4.40 2.29 5.54
C LEU A 70 -5.44 1.17 5.50
N HIS A 71 -6.60 1.42 6.11
CA HIS A 71 -7.75 0.55 5.92
C HIS A 71 -8.45 1.01 4.65
N SER A 72 -8.85 0.07 3.80
CA SER A 72 -9.56 0.38 2.56
C SER A 72 -10.60 -0.70 2.29
N ASP A 73 -11.80 -0.28 1.91
CA ASP A 73 -12.91 -1.19 1.60
C ASP A 73 -12.89 -1.66 0.13
N VAL A 74 -11.72 -1.63 -0.50
CA VAL A 74 -11.55 -1.89 -1.94
C VAL A 74 -11.53 -3.38 -2.26
N GLU A 75 -12.23 -3.74 -3.32
CA GLU A 75 -12.30 -5.13 -3.79
C GLU A 75 -10.97 -5.61 -4.42
N PRO A 76 -10.63 -6.91 -4.29
CA PRO A 76 -9.42 -7.47 -4.91
C PRO A 76 -9.32 -7.32 -6.44
N SER A 77 -10.46 -7.16 -7.12
CA SER A 77 -10.54 -6.88 -8.57
C SER A 77 -9.95 -5.50 -8.92
N VAL A 78 -10.24 -4.49 -8.11
CA VAL A 78 -9.73 -3.12 -8.28
C VAL A 78 -8.23 -3.07 -8.05
N LEU A 79 -7.72 -3.79 -7.03
CA LEU A 79 -6.27 -3.90 -6.78
C LEU A 79 -5.54 -4.51 -7.98
N ARG A 80 -6.12 -5.53 -8.63
CA ARG A 80 -5.55 -6.12 -9.85
C ARG A 80 -5.52 -5.12 -10.99
N ALA A 81 -6.61 -4.36 -11.19
CA ALA A 81 -6.68 -3.33 -12.23
C ALA A 81 -5.65 -2.20 -11.99
N ALA A 82 -5.37 -1.86 -10.72
CA ALA A 82 -4.36 -0.88 -10.34
C ALA A 82 -2.91 -1.39 -10.43
N GLY A 83 -2.70 -2.66 -10.82
CA GLY A 83 -1.37 -3.24 -11.00
C GLY A 83 -0.74 -3.83 -9.74
N PHE A 84 -1.54 -4.15 -8.72
CA PHE A 84 -1.07 -4.98 -7.60
C PHE A 84 -0.98 -6.43 -8.03
N THR A 85 0.23 -6.94 -8.11
CA THR A 85 0.50 -8.32 -8.47
C THR A 85 0.45 -9.21 -7.23
N GLU A 86 -0.11 -10.42 -7.38
CA GLU A 86 -0.01 -11.43 -6.34
C GLU A 86 1.46 -11.77 -6.10
N GLN A 87 1.89 -11.64 -4.85
CA GLN A 87 3.18 -12.14 -4.45
C GLN A 87 3.01 -13.65 -4.30
N ILE A 88 3.49 -14.40 -5.30
CA ILE A 88 3.65 -15.84 -5.14
C ILE A 88 4.71 -16.00 -4.05
N LEU A 89 4.28 -16.40 -2.85
CA LEU A 89 5.19 -16.97 -1.86
C LEU A 89 5.71 -18.26 -2.50
N GLU A 90 6.84 -18.17 -3.21
CA GLU A 90 7.64 -19.34 -3.49
C GLU A 90 8.06 -19.88 -2.13
N TYR A 91 7.40 -20.95 -1.70
CA TYR A 91 7.89 -21.76 -0.59
C TYR A 91 9.28 -22.25 -1.01
N VAL A 92 10.31 -21.58 -0.53
CA VAL A 92 11.68 -22.10 -0.56
C VAL A 92 11.67 -23.29 0.41
N ASN A 93 11.51 -24.49 -0.14
CA ASN A 93 11.75 -25.75 0.55
C ASN A 93 13.24 -25.90 0.87
#